data_AF-A0A3B7MX33-F1
#
_entry.id   AF-A0A3B7MX33-F1
#
_cell.length_a   1.000
_cell.length_b   1.000
_cell.length_c   1.000
_cell.angle_alpha   90.00
_cell.angle_beta   90.00
_cell.angle_gamma   90.00
#
_symmetry.space_group_name_H-M   'P 1'
#
loop_
_entity.id
_entity.type
_entity.pdbx_description
1 polymer ?
#
loop_
_entity_poly.entity_id
_entity_poly.type
_entity_poly.pdbx_seq_one_letter_code
_entity_poly.pdbx_strand_id
1 'polypeptide(L)' 'MSDNKQNIGKQDDIRVDANDPSEVEYLHRQFPDKTHEEIKKAIQAAGPMRANIVAYLQRK' A
#
# COMPACT_ATOMS: atom_id res chain seq x y z
N MET A 1 -22.65 27.15 4.38
CA MET A 1 -22.57 25.70 4.64
C MET A 1 -22.52 25.03 3.28
N SER A 2 -21.34 24.61 2.83
CA SER A 2 -21.15 23.94 1.55
C SER A 2 -20.20 22.78 1.78
N ASP A 3 -20.77 21.58 1.84
CA ASP A 3 -20.10 20.31 2.10
C ASP A 3 -19.00 20.02 1.07
N ASN A 4 -17.76 19.91 1.56
CA ASN A 4 -16.59 19.51 0.77
C ASN A 4 -16.72 18.03 0.33
N LYS A 5 -17.33 17.77 -0.83
CA LYS A 5 -17.29 16.46 -1.52
C LYS A 5 -15.96 16.22 -2.28
N GLN A 6 -14.80 16.57 -1.69
CA GLN A 6 -13.50 16.42 -2.37
C GLN A 6 -12.70 15.15 -2.03
N ASN A 7 -13.20 14.29 -1.13
CA ASN A 7 -12.38 13.19 -0.58
C ASN A 7 -12.76 11.77 -1.02
N ILE A 8 -13.74 11.60 -1.92
CA ILE A 8 -14.27 10.26 -2.23
C ILE A 8 -13.31 9.43 -3.12
N GLY A 9 -12.48 10.06 -3.95
CA GLY A 9 -11.50 9.34 -4.79
C GLY A 9 -10.14 9.04 -4.14
N LYS A 10 -9.84 9.65 -2.99
CA LYS A 10 -8.53 9.51 -2.32
C LYS A 10 -8.42 8.28 -1.43
N GLN A 11 -9.54 7.64 -1.08
CA GLN A 11 -9.54 6.48 -0.18
C GLN A 11 -9.07 5.19 -0.86
N ASP A 12 -9.32 5.04 -2.17
CA ASP A 12 -8.87 3.88 -2.94
C ASP A 12 -7.36 3.92 -3.18
N ASP A 13 -6.77 5.11 -3.39
CA ASP A 13 -5.31 5.33 -3.50
C ASP A 13 -4.50 4.89 -2.26
N ILE A 14 -5.18 4.61 -1.14
CA ILE A 14 -4.56 4.19 0.12
C ILE A 14 -4.55 2.67 0.26
N ARG A 15 -5.37 1.94 -0.50
CA ARG A 15 -5.46 0.47 -0.38
C ARG A 15 -4.66 -0.20 -1.48
N VAL A 16 -3.82 -1.12 -1.06
CA VAL A 16 -2.96 -1.96 -1.91
C VAL A 16 -3.57 -3.35 -1.95
N ASP A 17 -3.80 -3.87 -3.16
CA ASP A 17 -4.15 -5.28 -3.38
C ASP A 17 -2.87 -6.10 -3.58
N ALA A 18 -2.68 -7.16 -2.79
CA ALA A 18 -1.55 -8.08 -2.95
C ALA A 18 -1.64 -8.92 -4.24
N ASN A 19 -2.82 -9.00 -4.85
CA ASN A 19 -3.04 -9.72 -6.09
C ASN A 19 -2.84 -8.85 -7.33
N ASP A 20 -2.82 -7.52 -7.19
CA ASP A 20 -2.50 -6.61 -8.29
C ASP A 20 -0.97 -6.50 -8.45
N PRO A 21 -0.40 -7.00 -9.55
CA PRO A 21 1.03 -6.89 -9.79
C PRO A 21 1.51 -5.44 -9.85
N SER A 22 0.65 -4.51 -10.29
CA SER A 22 0.99 -3.10 -10.47
C SER A 22 1.21 -2.41 -9.11
N GLU A 23 0.38 -2.71 -8.13
CA GLU A 23 0.51 -2.19 -6.76
C GLU A 23 1.72 -2.79 -6.03
N VAL A 24 1.97 -4.10 -6.22
CA VAL A 24 3.14 -4.78 -5.66
C VAL A 24 4.43 -4.22 -6.27
N GLU A 25 4.46 -4.03 -7.59
CA GLU A 25 5.58 -3.43 -8.32
C GLU A 25 5.80 -1.98 -7.89
N TYR A 26 4.73 -1.21 -7.67
CA TYR A 26 4.83 0.15 -7.17
C TYR A 26 5.53 0.21 -5.80
N LEU A 27 5.16 -0.68 -4.87
CA LEU A 27 5.82 -0.78 -3.57
C LEU A 27 7.26 -1.28 -3.68
N HIS A 28 7.54 -2.24 -4.57
CA HIS A 28 8.90 -2.72 -4.82
C HIS A 28 9.83 -1.62 -5.34
N ARG A 29 9.32 -0.71 -6.17
CA ARG A 29 10.10 0.46 -6.61
C ARG A 29 10.47 1.40 -5.46
N GLN A 30 9.65 1.45 -4.41
CA GLN A 30 9.93 2.25 -3.20
C GLN A 30 10.86 1.52 -2.22
N PHE A 31 10.80 0.19 -2.19
CA PHE A 31 11.59 -0.69 -1.34
C PHE A 31 12.37 -1.70 -2.21
N PRO A 32 13.38 -1.25 -2.97
CA PRO A 32 14.12 -2.10 -3.90
C PRO A 32 14.99 -3.16 -3.20
N ASP A 33 15.15 -3.03 -1.88
CA ASP A 33 15.81 -4.00 -1.00
C ASP A 33 14.89 -5.18 -0.62
N LYS A 34 13.60 -5.09 -0.90
CA LYS A 34 12.59 -6.11 -0.58
C LYS A 34 12.15 -6.80 -1.85
N THR A 35 11.92 -8.10 -1.79
CA THR A 35 11.39 -8.88 -2.92
C THR A 35 9.87 -8.72 -3.06
N HIS A 36 9.32 -9.00 -4.25
CA HIS A 36 7.86 -9.03 -4.45
C HIS A 36 7.13 -9.95 -3.48
N GLU A 37 7.75 -11.06 -3.06
CA GLU A 37 7.17 -11.95 -2.04
C GLU A 37 7.12 -11.29 -0.66
N GLU A 38 8.14 -10.53 -0.28
CA GLU A 38 8.17 -9.81 0.99
C GLU A 38 7.16 -8.68 1.02
N ILE A 39 6.97 -7.98 -0.10
CA ILE A 39 5.91 -6.98 -0.26
C ILE A 39 4.53 -7.65 -0.07
N LYS A 40 4.27 -8.77 -0.74
CA LYS A 40 3.00 -9.53 -0.59
C LYS A 40 2.77 -9.99 0.85
N LYS A 41 3.82 -10.53 1.49
CA LYS A 41 3.77 -10.91 2.91
C LYS A 41 3.50 -9.71 3.82
N ALA A 42 4.09 -8.55 3.54
CA ALA A 42 3.85 -7.33 4.29
C ALA A 42 2.40 -6.84 4.12
N ILE A 43 1.82 -6.92 2.92
CA ILE A 43 0.41 -6.61 2.66
C ILE A 43 -0.51 -7.56 3.45
N GLN A 44 -0.22 -8.85 3.44
CA GLN A 44 -1.00 -9.84 4.21
C GLN A 44 -0.89 -9.63 5.73
N ALA A 45 0.30 -9.24 6.24
CA ALA A 45 0.54 -9.06 7.66
C ALA A 45 0.05 -7.71 8.21
N ALA A 46 0.26 -6.62 7.47
CA ALA A 46 -0.09 -5.25 7.87
C ALA A 46 -1.51 -4.84 7.47
N GLY A 47 -2.14 -5.64 6.60
CA GLY A 47 -3.42 -5.35 5.96
C GLY A 47 -3.24 -4.52 4.68
N PRO A 48 -4.34 -4.29 3.93
CA PRO A 48 -4.29 -3.65 2.62
C PRO A 48 -3.97 -2.15 2.69
N MET A 49 -3.78 -1.55 3.86
CA MET A 49 -3.56 -0.11 3.98
C MET A 49 -2.09 0.23 3.70
N ARG A 50 -1.82 1.02 2.66
CA ARG A 50 -0.46 1.41 2.23
C ARG A 50 0.38 1.98 3.37
N ALA A 51 -0.22 2.83 4.21
CA ALA A 51 0.46 3.39 5.37
C ALA A 51 0.96 2.31 6.36
N ASN A 52 0.15 1.27 6.60
CA ASN A 52 0.54 0.16 7.47
C ASN A 52 1.64 -0.70 6.84
N ILE A 53 1.54 -0.93 5.53
CA ILE A 53 2.52 -1.72 4.77
C ILE A 53 3.89 -1.02 4.79
N VAL A 54 3.92 0.28 4.49
CA VAL A 54 5.12 1.11 4.57
C VAL A 54 5.70 1.08 5.98
N ALA A 55 4.88 1.27 7.01
CA ALA A 55 5.33 1.22 8.40
C ALA A 55 5.86 -0.17 8.80
N TYR A 56 5.30 -1.25 8.25
CA TYR A 56 5.77 -2.61 8.46
C TYR A 56 7.12 -2.85 7.79
N LEU A 57 7.29 -2.40 6.55
CA LEU A 57 8.53 -2.55 5.77
C LEU A 57 9.67 -1.69 6.32
N GLN A 58 9.39 -0.49 6.84
CA GLN A 58 10.40 0.38 7.44
C GLN A 58 10.93 -0.09 8.79
N ARG A 59 10.16 -0.91 9.52
CA ARG A 59 10.57 -1.46 10.83
C ARG A 59 11.50 -2.67 10.71
N LYS A 60 11.75 -3.18 9.50
CA LYS A 60 12.37 -4.47 9.25
C LYS A 60 13.63 -4.34 8.40
#